data_AF-A0A811M5Z0-F1
#
_entry.id   AF-A0A811M5Z0-F1
#
_cell.length_a   1.000
_cell.length_b   1.000
_cell.length_c   1.000
_cell.angle_alpha   90.00
_cell.angle_beta   90.00
_cell.angle_gamma   90.00
#
_symmetry.space_group_name_H-M   'P 1'
#
loop_
_entity.id
_entity.type
_entity.pdbx_description
1 polymer ?
#
loop_
_entity_poly.entity_id
_entity_poly.type
_entity_poly.pdbx_seq_one_letter_code
_entity_poly.pdbx_strand_id
1 'polypeptide(L)'
;MWGKLDVNMIVWLKEFKTFKDKSSAINQDTGVNWELADMIMRCCYPSWTLSVGNMEYKRIIEKSLPVRCLFNETVMEAMWGLKNLMHVLVPGEELKLTKKDRLPMNQGLKWLMDRHGFGVKPEMVSEAMIMVACVLHDSDICERNLSTPLRLGGDLLQVVSGVNCKGWDLMKLATALKIICDPPGTTLAEKEVHNTQ
;
A
#
# COMPACT_ATOMS: atom_id res chain seq x y z
N MET A 1 -8.57 17.11 0.18
CA MET A 1 -9.27 15.90 -0.30
C MET A 1 -8.38 14.72 0.04
N TRP A 2 -8.40 14.28 1.30
CA TRP A 2 -7.52 13.21 1.78
C TRP A 2 -8.33 11.92 1.75
N GLY A 3 -8.10 11.11 0.71
CA GLY A 3 -8.72 9.81 0.59
C GLY A 3 -8.28 8.95 1.76
N LYS A 4 -9.24 8.55 2.60
CA LYS A 4 -9.10 7.31 3.37
C LYS A 4 -8.69 6.25 2.36
N LEU A 5 -7.50 5.68 2.49
CA LEU A 5 -7.15 4.43 1.81
C LEU A 5 -8.19 3.42 2.26
N ASP A 6 -9.19 3.19 1.42
CA ASP A 6 -10.13 2.11 1.62
C ASP A 6 -9.33 0.83 1.41
N VAL A 7 -9.17 0.04 2.46
CA VAL A 7 -8.44 -1.24 2.41
C VAL A 7 -9.01 -2.13 1.29
N ASN A 8 -10.30 -1.96 0.94
CA ASN A 8 -10.97 -2.62 -0.17
C ASN A 8 -10.41 -2.27 -1.57
N MET A 9 -9.65 -1.18 -1.72
CA MET A 9 -8.99 -0.85 -3.00
C MET A 9 -7.75 -1.70 -3.29
N ILE A 10 -7.12 -2.30 -2.26
CA ILE A 10 -5.87 -3.05 -2.42
C ILE A 10 -6.13 -4.56 -2.31
N VAL A 11 -7.02 -4.98 -1.41
CA VAL A 11 -7.39 -6.38 -1.20
C VAL A 11 -8.90 -6.48 -0.99
N TRP A 12 -9.54 -7.41 -1.68
CA TRP A 12 -10.92 -7.81 -1.40
C TRP A 12 -11.03 -9.33 -1.24
N LEU A 13 -11.95 -9.77 -0.39
CA LEU A 13 -12.26 -11.19 -0.23
C LEU A 13 -13.00 -11.69 -1.48
N LYS A 14 -12.44 -12.68 -2.17
CA LYS A 14 -13.11 -13.33 -3.31
C LYS A 14 -13.95 -14.53 -2.89
N GLU A 15 -13.39 -15.43 -2.09
CA GLU A 15 -14.08 -16.60 -1.56
C GLU A 15 -13.42 -17.04 -0.24
N PHE A 16 -14.20 -17.57 0.70
CA PHE A 16 -13.74 -18.11 1.97
C PHE A 16 -14.42 -19.45 2.26
N LYS A 17 -13.65 -20.42 2.74
CA LYS A 17 -14.15 -21.75 3.08
C LYS A 17 -13.48 -22.32 4.32
N THR A 18 -14.28 -22.80 5.25
CA THR A 18 -13.83 -23.47 6.47
C THR A 18 -13.70 -24.97 6.25
N PHE A 19 -12.54 -25.54 6.58
CA PHE A 19 -12.33 -26.98 6.62
C PHE A 19 -12.20 -27.43 8.07
N LYS A 20 -13.00 -28.41 8.50
CA LYS A 20 -12.88 -29.01 9.85
C LYS A 20 -11.49 -29.63 10.07
N ASP A 21 -11.02 -30.33 9.04
CA ASP A 21 -9.67 -30.86 8.98
C ASP A 21 -8.92 -30.23 7.80
N LYS A 22 -7.96 -29.36 8.10
CA LYS A 22 -7.14 -28.69 7.08
C LYS A 22 -6.27 -29.67 6.30
N SER A 23 -5.87 -30.79 6.91
CA SER A 23 -5.06 -31.81 6.22
C SER A 23 -5.88 -32.54 5.15
N SER A 24 -7.18 -32.72 5.35
CA SER A 24 -8.09 -33.25 4.32
C SER A 24 -8.27 -32.33 3.10
N ALA A 25 -7.92 -31.04 3.23
CA ALA A 25 -8.00 -30.08 2.14
C ALA A 25 -6.76 -30.08 1.24
N ILE A 26 -5.59 -30.21 1.85
CA ILE A 26 -4.30 -30.19 1.17
C ILE A 26 -3.25 -30.99 1.95
N ASN A 27 -2.65 -31.99 1.31
CA ASN A 27 -1.53 -32.75 1.85
C ASN A 27 -0.69 -33.39 0.73
N GLN A 28 0.48 -33.92 1.08
CA GLN A 28 1.42 -34.50 0.11
C GLN A 28 0.90 -35.77 -0.58
N ASP A 29 0.09 -36.57 0.12
CA ASP A 29 -0.33 -37.90 -0.34
C ASP A 29 -1.51 -37.84 -1.30
N THR A 30 -2.52 -37.03 -0.97
CA THR A 30 -3.79 -36.91 -1.70
C THR A 30 -3.88 -35.65 -2.56
N GLY A 31 -2.91 -34.74 -2.44
CA GLY A 31 -2.87 -33.51 -3.22
C GLY A 31 -3.83 -32.45 -2.70
N VAL A 32 -4.51 -31.77 -3.62
CA VAL A 32 -5.56 -30.78 -3.32
C VAL A 32 -6.93 -31.45 -3.47
N ASN A 33 -7.77 -31.40 -2.44
CA ASN A 33 -9.11 -31.99 -2.54
C ASN A 33 -10.00 -31.24 -3.54
N TRP A 34 -11.09 -31.87 -3.96
CA TRP A 34 -11.97 -31.31 -5.00
C TRP A 34 -12.56 -29.95 -4.61
N GLU A 35 -12.88 -29.75 -3.33
CA GLU A 35 -13.50 -28.52 -2.83
C GLU A 35 -12.55 -27.31 -2.92
N LEU A 36 -11.30 -27.50 -2.49
CA LEU A 36 -10.26 -26.48 -2.56
C LEU A 36 -9.81 -26.27 -4.02
N ALA A 37 -9.74 -27.34 -4.81
CA ALA A 37 -9.42 -27.28 -6.23
C ALA A 37 -10.46 -26.45 -7.00
N ASP A 38 -11.75 -26.71 -6.80
CA ASP A 38 -12.82 -25.97 -7.47
C ASP A 38 -12.79 -24.48 -7.10
N MET A 39 -12.62 -24.17 -5.81
CA MET A 39 -12.46 -22.79 -5.33
C MET A 39 -11.26 -22.09 -5.99
N ILE A 40 -10.08 -22.74 -6.03
CA ILE A 40 -8.88 -22.18 -6.68
C ILE A 40 -9.13 -21.96 -8.17
N MET A 41 -9.71 -22.93 -8.87
CA MET A 41 -9.93 -22.86 -10.33
C MET A 41 -10.98 -21.81 -10.72
N ARG A 42 -12.01 -21.58 -9.90
CA ARG A 42 -12.95 -20.45 -10.10
C ARG A 42 -12.31 -19.10 -9.80
N CYS A 43 -11.37 -19.08 -8.86
CA CYS A 43 -10.72 -17.84 -8.43
C CYS A 43 -9.55 -17.43 -9.33
N CYS A 44 -8.86 -18.38 -9.96
CA CYS A 44 -7.66 -18.18 -10.73
C CYS A 44 -7.88 -18.51 -12.21
N TYR A 45 -7.85 -17.49 -13.07
CA TYR A 45 -7.77 -17.71 -14.51
C TYR A 45 -6.38 -18.27 -14.89
N PRO A 46 -6.24 -19.05 -15.98
CA PRO A 46 -4.99 -19.72 -16.35
C PRO A 46 -3.77 -18.80 -16.52
N SER A 47 -3.98 -17.50 -16.74
CA SER A 47 -2.91 -16.49 -16.86
C SER A 47 -2.45 -15.91 -15.52
N TRP A 48 -3.24 -16.06 -14.45
CA TRP A 48 -2.98 -15.47 -13.15
C TRP A 48 -2.08 -16.36 -12.30
N THR A 49 -1.29 -15.71 -11.44
CA THR A 49 -0.40 -16.40 -10.51
C THR A 49 -1.01 -16.37 -9.11
N LEU A 50 -1.20 -17.54 -8.51
CA LEU A 50 -1.70 -17.69 -7.16
C LEU A 50 -0.58 -17.45 -6.15
N SER A 51 -0.66 -16.38 -5.36
CA SER A 51 0.25 -16.16 -4.23
C SER A 51 -0.06 -17.14 -3.11
N VAL A 52 0.93 -17.92 -2.68
CA VAL A 52 0.76 -18.96 -1.63
C VAL A 52 1.71 -18.65 -0.47
N GLY A 53 1.20 -18.66 0.76
CA GLY A 53 2.00 -18.37 1.97
C GLY A 53 2.83 -19.54 2.52
N ASN A 54 2.82 -20.69 1.83
CA ASN A 54 3.54 -21.89 2.23
C ASN A 54 4.15 -22.58 1.00
N MET A 55 5.47 -22.84 1.03
CA MET A 55 6.23 -23.44 -0.07
C MET A 55 5.78 -24.88 -0.37
N GLU A 56 5.44 -25.65 0.65
CA GLU A 56 4.93 -27.02 0.49
C GLU A 56 3.57 -27.02 -0.20
N TYR A 57 2.66 -26.14 0.23
CA TYR A 57 1.36 -25.99 -0.42
C TYR A 57 1.50 -25.52 -1.86
N LYS A 58 2.42 -24.61 -2.16
CA LYS A 58 2.76 -24.26 -3.55
C LYS A 58 3.09 -25.50 -4.38
N ARG A 59 3.99 -26.37 -3.89
CA ARG A 59 4.39 -27.60 -4.61
C ARG A 59 3.22 -28.54 -4.82
N ILE A 60 2.38 -28.73 -3.80
CA ILE A 60 1.21 -29.61 -3.87
C ILE A 60 0.18 -29.07 -4.88
N ILE A 61 -0.10 -27.76 -4.86
CA ILE A 61 -1.04 -27.09 -5.76
C ILE A 61 -0.55 -27.19 -7.20
N GLU A 62 0.69 -26.81 -7.50
CA GLU A 62 1.24 -26.86 -8.87
C GLU A 62 1.34 -28.29 -9.42
N LYS A 63 1.49 -29.30 -8.55
CA LYS A 63 1.43 -30.72 -8.95
C LYS A 63 0.01 -31.19 -9.26
N SER A 64 -0.99 -30.64 -8.55
CA SER A 64 -2.38 -31.12 -8.61
C SER A 64 -3.23 -30.35 -9.63
N LEU A 65 -2.92 -29.09 -9.91
CA LEU A 65 -3.74 -28.16 -10.67
C LEU A 65 -2.93 -27.40 -11.72
N PRO A 66 -3.51 -27.05 -12.88
CA PRO A 66 -2.83 -26.29 -13.93
C PRO A 66 -2.78 -24.78 -13.62
N VAL A 67 -2.25 -24.43 -12.45
CA VAL A 67 -2.09 -23.04 -11.98
C VAL A 67 -0.63 -22.75 -11.67
N ARG A 68 -0.21 -21.49 -11.84
CA ARG A 68 1.13 -21.04 -11.43
C ARG A 68 1.05 -20.46 -10.03
N CYS A 69 2.00 -20.81 -9.15
CA CYS A 69 2.07 -20.27 -7.80
C CYS A 69 3.29 -19.38 -7.59
N LEU A 70 3.10 -18.27 -6.88
CA LEU A 70 4.16 -17.38 -6.43
C LEU A 70 4.41 -17.59 -4.94
N PHE A 71 5.68 -17.80 -4.60
CA PHE A 71 6.18 -17.85 -3.23
C PHE A 71 7.51 -17.10 -3.20
N ASN A 72 7.53 -15.94 -2.56
CA ASN A 72 8.72 -15.11 -2.36
C ASN A 72 8.54 -14.24 -1.11
N GLU A 73 9.55 -13.45 -0.76
CA GLU A 73 9.52 -12.57 0.42
C GLU A 73 8.36 -11.58 0.38
N THR A 74 8.06 -11.01 -0.80
CA THR A 74 6.91 -10.10 -0.99
C THR A 74 5.57 -10.77 -0.69
N VAL A 75 5.38 -12.02 -1.14
CA VAL A 75 4.18 -12.81 -0.83
C VAL A 75 4.10 -13.09 0.67
N MET A 76 5.21 -13.42 1.32
CA MET A 76 5.22 -13.69 2.76
C MET A 76 4.83 -12.45 3.57
N GLU A 77 5.36 -11.29 3.21
CA GLU A 77 5.00 -10.00 3.80
C GLU A 77 3.51 -9.68 3.59
N ALA A 78 3.00 -9.90 2.38
CA ALA A 78 1.58 -9.70 2.08
C ALA A 78 0.68 -10.66 2.90
N MET A 79 1.03 -11.95 2.98
CA MET A 79 0.28 -12.95 3.76
C MET A 79 0.28 -12.62 5.26
N TRP A 80 1.40 -12.09 5.77
CA TRP A 80 1.48 -11.58 7.12
C TRP A 80 0.55 -10.38 7.34
N GLY A 81 0.48 -9.45 6.39
CA GLY A 81 -0.45 -8.31 6.43
C GLY A 81 -1.92 -8.77 6.40
N LEU A 82 -2.26 -9.71 5.50
CA LEU A 82 -3.60 -10.31 5.40
C LEU A 82 -4.00 -10.99 6.72
N LYS A 83 -3.09 -11.71 7.36
CA LYS A 83 -3.33 -12.35 8.66
C LYS A 83 -3.71 -11.31 9.73
N ASN A 84 -3.04 -10.15 9.75
CA ASN A 84 -3.38 -9.06 10.66
C ASN A 84 -4.76 -8.44 10.36
N LEU A 85 -5.14 -8.37 9.08
CA LEU A 85 -6.43 -7.83 8.61
C LEU A 85 -7.56 -8.86 8.59
N MET A 86 -7.30 -10.11 8.97
CA MET A 86 -8.26 -11.22 8.81
C MET A 86 -9.59 -10.98 9.52
N HIS A 87 -9.57 -10.30 10.68
CA HIS A 87 -10.75 -9.91 11.43
C HIS A 87 -11.67 -8.91 10.69
N VAL A 88 -11.13 -8.17 9.72
CA VAL A 88 -11.89 -7.26 8.84
C VAL A 88 -12.26 -7.96 7.54
N LEU A 89 -11.31 -8.71 6.95
CA LEU A 89 -11.47 -9.34 5.64
C LEU A 89 -12.36 -10.59 5.67
N VAL A 90 -12.39 -11.31 6.79
CA VAL A 90 -13.13 -12.57 6.95
C VAL A 90 -13.91 -12.54 8.27
N PRO A 91 -15.09 -11.89 8.30
CA PRO A 91 -15.88 -11.77 9.54
C PRO A 91 -16.29 -13.10 10.17
N GLY A 92 -16.34 -14.18 9.38
CA GLY A 92 -16.64 -15.54 9.85
C GLY A 92 -15.43 -16.32 10.39
N GLU A 93 -14.24 -15.73 10.40
CA GLU A 93 -13.03 -16.36 10.95
C GLU A 93 -12.99 -16.21 12.48
N GLU A 94 -12.97 -17.33 13.19
CA GLU A 94 -12.96 -17.36 14.66
C GLU A 94 -11.57 -17.13 15.28
N LEU A 95 -10.53 -17.06 14.45
CA LEU A 95 -9.14 -16.98 14.91
C LEU A 95 -8.84 -15.60 15.51
N LYS A 96 -8.93 -15.53 16.83
CA LYS A 96 -8.52 -14.37 17.62
C LYS A 96 -7.00 -14.34 17.76
N LEU A 97 -6.34 -13.53 16.94
CA LEU A 97 -4.92 -13.22 17.14
C LEU A 97 -4.73 -12.46 18.45
N THR A 98 -3.75 -12.87 19.26
CA THR A 98 -3.38 -12.11 20.45
C THR A 98 -2.71 -10.79 20.06
N LYS A 99 -2.63 -9.81 20.97
CA LYS A 99 -1.88 -8.56 20.73
C LYS A 99 -0.40 -8.82 20.41
N LYS A 100 0.19 -9.92 20.91
CA LYS A 100 1.57 -10.31 20.60
C LYS A 100 1.72 -10.89 19.19
N ASP A 101 0.69 -11.55 18.67
CA ASP A 101 0.69 -12.11 17.31
C ASP A 101 0.48 -11.03 16.24
N ARG A 102 0.00 -9.86 16.65
CA ARG A 102 -0.11 -8.64 15.84
C ARG A 102 1.12 -7.76 16.01
N LEU A 103 2.30 -8.32 15.75
CA LEU A 103 3.52 -7.50 15.71
C LEU A 103 3.24 -6.34 14.73
N PRO A 104 3.43 -5.07 15.10
CA PRO A 104 2.97 -3.98 14.24
C PRO A 104 4.04 -3.55 13.24
N MET A 105 5.25 -4.12 13.33
CA MET A 105 6.38 -3.76 12.47
C MET A 105 6.55 -4.75 11.33
N ASN A 106 6.05 -4.35 10.16
CA ASN A 106 6.27 -5.07 8.91
C ASN A 106 7.60 -4.61 8.27
N GLN A 107 8.13 -5.36 7.28
CA GLN A 107 9.40 -5.05 6.63
C GLN A 107 9.38 -3.70 5.93
N GLY A 108 8.26 -3.33 5.31
CA GLY A 108 8.11 -2.03 4.62
C GLY A 108 8.19 -0.84 5.57
N LEU A 109 7.53 -0.94 6.73
CA LEU A 109 7.54 0.04 7.79
C LEU A 109 8.93 0.14 8.41
N LYS A 110 9.58 -1.00 8.68
CA LYS A 110 10.96 -1.02 9.17
C LYS A 110 11.90 -0.32 8.20
N TRP A 111 11.82 -0.66 6.91
CA TRP A 111 12.65 -0.03 5.87
C TRP A 111 12.41 1.48 5.80
N LEU A 112 11.15 1.93 5.87
CA LEU A 112 10.82 3.35 5.87
C LEU A 112 11.42 4.05 7.10
N MET A 113 11.28 3.45 8.28
CA MET A 113 11.83 4.00 9.51
C MET A 113 13.37 4.09 9.45
N ASP A 114 14.03 3.01 9.04
CA ASP A 114 15.50 2.95 8.92
C ASP A 114 16.00 3.97 7.88
N ARG A 115 15.30 4.12 6.75
CA ARG A 115 15.62 5.11 5.70
C ARG A 115 15.64 6.55 6.22
N HIS A 116 14.74 6.88 7.13
CA HIS A 116 14.63 8.20 7.74
C HIS A 116 15.43 8.32 9.06
N GLY A 117 16.19 7.29 9.42
CA GLY A 117 17.05 7.30 10.62
C GLY A 117 16.31 7.07 11.94
N PHE A 118 15.08 6.56 11.89
CA PHE A 118 14.29 6.25 13.09
C PHE A 118 14.63 4.86 13.63
N GLY A 119 15.32 4.79 14.77
CA GLY A 119 15.65 3.54 15.48
C GLY A 119 14.47 2.92 16.23
N VAL A 120 13.38 2.58 15.52
CA VAL A 120 12.13 2.08 16.11
C VAL A 120 12.19 0.56 16.32
N LYS A 121 11.98 0.11 17.55
CA LYS A 121 11.82 -1.32 17.87
C LYS A 121 10.37 -1.77 17.64
N PRO A 122 10.10 -3.06 17.33
CA PRO A 122 8.74 -3.55 17.09
C PRO A 122 7.75 -3.23 18.21
N GLU A 123 8.19 -3.24 19.47
CA GLU A 123 7.36 -2.98 20.65
C GLU A 123 6.94 -1.51 20.77
N MET A 124 7.61 -0.62 20.04
CA MET A 124 7.32 0.81 20.04
C MET A 124 6.23 1.18 19.02
N VAL A 125 5.92 0.30 18.07
CA VAL A 125 5.00 0.64 16.98
C VAL A 125 3.57 0.71 17.50
N SER A 126 2.95 1.87 17.27
CA SER A 126 1.54 2.13 17.55
C SER A 126 0.77 2.41 16.27
N GLU A 127 -0.56 2.34 16.31
CA GLU A 127 -1.42 2.71 15.19
C GLU A 127 -1.16 4.14 14.70
N ALA A 128 -0.92 5.08 15.61
CA ALA A 128 -0.57 6.46 15.26
C ALA A 128 0.75 6.54 14.47
N MET A 129 1.75 5.73 14.83
CA MET A 129 3.01 5.66 14.08
C MET A 129 2.82 5.08 12.70
N ILE A 130 2.00 4.03 12.56
CA ILE A 130 1.65 3.47 11.24
C ILE A 130 1.00 4.55 10.37
N MET A 131 0.05 5.30 10.91
CA MET A 131 -0.60 6.40 10.19
C MET A 131 0.40 7.48 9.74
N VAL A 132 1.28 7.94 10.64
CA VAL A 132 2.31 8.94 10.30
C VAL A 132 3.29 8.39 9.26
N ALA A 133 3.65 7.11 9.36
CA ALA A 133 4.51 6.44 8.39
C ALA A 133 3.87 6.40 7.00
N CYS A 134 2.57 6.10 6.89
CA CYS A 134 1.85 6.18 5.62
C CYS A 134 1.92 7.58 5.01
N VAL A 135 1.65 8.62 5.81
CA VAL A 135 1.73 10.02 5.34
C VAL A 135 3.14 10.38 4.87
N LEU A 136 4.17 9.94 5.60
CA LEU A 136 5.57 10.15 5.22
C LEU A 136 5.91 9.43 3.90
N HIS A 137 5.46 8.19 3.75
CA HIS A 137 5.66 7.41 2.53
C HIS A 137 4.99 8.06 1.31
N ASP A 138 3.75 8.51 1.46
CA ASP A 138 3.01 9.21 0.40
C ASP A 138 3.69 10.54 0.04
N SER A 139 4.22 11.25 1.04
CA SER A 139 4.99 12.48 0.85
C SER A 139 6.28 12.22 0.07
N ASP A 140 7.03 11.18 0.43
CA ASP A 140 8.24 10.73 -0.28
C ASP A 140 7.95 10.40 -1.76
N ILE A 141 6.84 9.72 -2.04
CA ILE A 141 6.41 9.41 -3.41
C ILE A 141 6.06 10.70 -4.17
N CYS A 142 5.28 11.57 -3.54
CA CYS A 142 4.86 12.84 -4.11
C CYS A 142 6.08 13.72 -4.45
N GLU A 143 7.03 13.85 -3.53
CA GLU A 143 8.27 14.60 -3.73
C GLU A 143 9.07 14.05 -4.92
N ARG A 144 9.23 12.73 -5.03
CA ARG A 144 9.95 12.10 -6.16
C ARG A 144 9.24 12.36 -7.48
N ASN A 145 7.92 12.17 -7.54
CA ASN A 145 7.14 12.37 -8.75
C ASN A 145 7.14 13.83 -9.21
N LEU A 146 7.14 14.78 -8.27
CA LEU A 146 7.14 16.21 -8.56
C LEU A 146 8.55 16.80 -8.74
N SER A 147 9.60 16.05 -8.41
CA SER A 147 10.98 16.54 -8.47
C SER A 147 11.34 17.11 -9.85
N THR A 148 11.21 16.32 -10.92
CA THR A 148 11.55 16.79 -12.27
C THR A 148 10.66 17.94 -12.74
N PRO A 149 9.31 17.85 -12.65
CA PRO A 149 8.43 18.97 -13.03
C PRO A 149 8.74 20.27 -12.27
N LEU A 150 8.98 20.21 -10.96
CA LEU A 150 9.28 21.39 -10.14
C LEU A 150 10.64 22.00 -10.48
N ARG A 151 11.64 21.17 -10.79
CA ARG A 151 12.97 21.66 -11.22
C ARG A 151 12.87 22.41 -12.55
N LEU A 152 12.16 21.85 -13.53
CA LEU A 152 11.87 22.53 -14.80
C LEU A 152 11.08 23.83 -14.59
N GLY A 153 10.08 23.80 -13.70
CA GLY A 153 9.33 24.99 -13.33
C GLY A 153 10.22 26.07 -12.69
N GLY A 154 11.21 25.67 -11.88
CA GLY A 154 12.22 26.57 -11.32
C GLY A 154 13.12 27.21 -12.38
N ASP A 155 13.58 26.42 -13.36
CA ASP A 155 14.38 26.94 -14.48
C ASP A 155 13.57 27.95 -15.30
N LEU A 156 12.30 27.65 -15.57
CA LEU A 156 11.40 28.56 -16.26
C LEU A 156 11.15 29.84 -15.43
N LEU A 157 10.97 29.70 -14.12
CA LEU A 157 10.77 30.82 -13.22
C LEU A 157 11.96 31.77 -13.25
N GLN A 158 13.19 31.23 -13.27
CA GLN A 158 14.39 32.03 -13.44
C GLN A 158 14.42 32.78 -14.77
N VAL A 159 14.01 32.13 -15.87
CA VAL A 159 13.93 32.77 -17.20
C VAL A 159 12.88 33.89 -17.25
N VAL A 160 11.68 33.66 -16.70
CA VAL A 160 10.55 34.57 -16.83
C VAL A 160 10.60 35.72 -15.81
N SER A 161 10.99 35.42 -14.56
CA SER A 161 10.95 36.40 -13.46
C SER A 161 12.32 36.99 -13.10
N GLY A 162 13.41 36.40 -13.58
CA GLY A 162 14.78 36.75 -13.18
C GLY A 162 15.16 36.25 -11.77
N VAL A 163 14.26 35.58 -11.04
CA VAL A 163 14.56 35.05 -9.71
C VAL A 163 15.49 33.85 -9.81
N ASN A 164 16.67 33.94 -9.19
CA ASN A 164 17.62 32.84 -9.15
C ASN A 164 17.16 31.75 -8.16
N CYS A 165 16.66 30.64 -8.70
CA CYS A 165 16.19 29.49 -7.92
C CYS A 165 17.26 28.40 -7.68
N LYS A 166 18.52 28.65 -8.06
CA LYS A 166 19.60 27.67 -7.88
C LYS A 166 19.77 27.32 -6.39
N GLY A 167 19.78 26.03 -6.08
CA GLY A 167 19.92 25.53 -4.72
C GLY A 167 18.65 25.56 -3.87
N TRP A 168 17.51 25.98 -4.43
CA TRP A 168 16.23 25.87 -3.73
C TRP A 168 15.82 24.41 -3.59
N ASP A 169 15.20 24.06 -2.46
CA ASP A 169 14.53 22.78 -2.29
C ASP A 169 13.21 22.74 -3.10
N LEU A 170 12.65 21.54 -3.27
CA LEU A 170 11.42 21.35 -4.07
C LEU A 170 10.22 22.09 -3.47
N MET A 171 10.17 22.23 -2.14
CA MET A 171 9.09 22.94 -1.45
C MET A 171 9.13 24.45 -1.74
N LYS A 172 10.32 25.07 -1.76
CA LYS A 172 10.49 26.47 -2.16
C LYS A 172 10.06 26.69 -3.60
N LEU A 173 10.44 25.79 -4.51
CA LEU A 173 10.03 25.85 -5.92
C LEU A 173 8.51 25.77 -6.06
N ALA A 174 7.88 24.77 -5.42
CA ALA A 174 6.43 24.59 -5.44
C ALA A 174 5.70 25.81 -4.86
N THR A 175 6.21 26.38 -3.77
CA THR A 175 5.63 27.56 -3.11
C THR A 175 5.71 28.79 -4.01
N ALA A 176 6.85 29.05 -4.64
CA ALA A 176 7.00 30.20 -5.53
C ALA A 176 6.13 30.08 -6.79
N LEU A 177 6.08 28.89 -7.40
CA LEU A 177 5.18 28.62 -8.53
C LEU A 177 3.72 28.85 -8.13
N LYS A 178 3.30 28.38 -6.95
CA LYS A 178 1.94 28.60 -6.45
C LYS A 178 1.63 30.10 -6.28
N ILE A 179 2.54 30.86 -5.66
CA ILE A 179 2.35 32.31 -5.45
C ILE A 179 2.26 33.06 -6.78
N ILE A 180 3.03 32.66 -7.80
CA ILE A 180 3.00 33.31 -9.12
C ILE A 180 1.71 32.97 -9.87
N CYS A 181 1.28 31.71 -9.84
CA CYS A 181 0.06 31.27 -10.52
C CYS A 181 -1.23 31.75 -9.83
N ASP A 182 -1.20 31.90 -8.51
CA ASP A 182 -2.32 32.39 -7.69
C ASP A 182 -1.79 33.35 -6.60
N PRO A 183 -1.56 34.63 -6.96
CA PRO A 183 -1.04 35.59 -6.01
C PRO A 183 -2.01 35.83 -4.85
N PRO A 184 -1.50 35.98 -3.62
CA PRO A 184 -2.35 36.29 -2.48
C PRO A 184 -3.03 37.65 -2.68
N GLY A 185 -4.36 37.63 -2.90
CA GLY A 185 -5.19 38.82 -3.15
C GLY A 185 -6.19 38.67 -4.30
N THR A 186 -6.01 37.69 -5.21
CA THR A 186 -6.87 37.52 -6.39
C THR A 186 -8.31 37.08 -6.05
N THR A 187 -8.49 36.36 -4.93
CA THR A 187 -9.82 35.92 -4.46
C THR A 187 -10.67 37.00 -3.81
N LEU A 188 -10.10 38.17 -3.48
CA LEU A 188 -10.87 39.33 -2.98
C LEU A 188 -11.36 40.22 -4.13
N ALA A 189 -10.58 40.34 -5.21
CA ALA A 189 -10.99 41.10 -6.40
C ALA A 189 -12.18 40.46 -7.13
N GLU A 190 -12.28 39.12 -7.14
CA GLU A 190 -13.42 38.42 -7.76
C GLU A 190 -14.73 38.58 -6.97
N LYS A 191 -14.68 38.89 -5.67
CA LYS A 191 -15.87 39.13 -4.84
C LYS A 191 -16.43 40.56 -4.94
N GLU A 192 -15.62 41.53 -5.38
CA GLU A 192 -16.11 42.90 -5.57
C GLU A 192 -16.78 43.11 -6.95
N VAL A 193 -16.43 42.31 -7.95
CA VAL A 193 -17.05 42.36 -9.29
C VAL A 193 -18.46 41.73 -9.31
N HIS A 194 -18.80 40.84 -8.37
CA HIS A 194 -20.13 40.23 -8.29
C HIS A 194 -21.14 40.96 -7.38
N ASN A 195 -20.78 42.08 -6.76
CA ASN A 195 -21.66 42.89 -5.91
C ASN A 195 -22.07 44.24 -6.54
N THR A 196 -21.88 44.43 -7.84
CA THR A 196 -22.27 45.66 -8.57
C THR A 196 -23.23 45.43 -9.75
N GLN A 197 -24.06 44.38 -9.70
CA GLN A 197 -25.25 44.26 -10.57
C GLN A 197 -26.54 44.13 -9.77
#